data_AF-A0A0A1TP75-F1
#
_entry.id   AF-A0A0A1TP75-F1
#
_cell.length_a   1.000
_cell.length_b   1.000
_cell.length_c   1.000
_cell.angle_alpha   90.00
_cell.angle_beta   90.00
_cell.angle_gamma   90.00
#
_symmetry.space_group_name_H-M   'P 1'
#
loop_
_entity.id
_entity.type
_entity.pdbx_description
1 polymer ?
#
loop_
_entity_poly.entity_id
_entity_poly.type
_entity_poly.pdbx_seq_one_letter_code
_entity_poly.pdbx_strand_id
1 'polypeptide(L)'
;MAEVRKQKASWPKQLANFTNSTAGLDLTLRLLHSLVIIGAEISTDKQTIAMNSMANMQINLGRRYLRFFCFLDCFHSAYQIFTTQGKALGTIAALMDLVEATCLGLYLVIENSTMLHDLQIWQVSWYNPVLVEANKFWFYAIAASIIRTLALLLFSPSKTKATTGGQGKKKRPEAQPASTGPSASQLLRKLSADVIDLALPASFIGWVAVSDLTIGYGMLVSTILVWPDMWAKYQ
;
A
#
# COMPACT_ATOMS: atom_id res chain seq x y z
N MET A 1 -15.30 29.14 24.62
CA MET A 1 -15.64 27.88 23.93
C MET A 1 -14.58 26.87 24.29
N ALA A 2 -14.95 25.86 25.09
CA ALA A 2 -14.03 24.82 25.52
C ALA A 2 -13.68 23.93 24.33
N GLU A 3 -12.39 23.80 24.06
CA GLU A 3 -11.84 22.87 23.08
C GLU A 3 -12.15 21.45 23.57
N VAL A 4 -13.15 20.81 22.95
CA VAL A 4 -13.49 19.41 23.24
C VAL A 4 -12.32 18.56 22.77
N ARG A 5 -11.41 18.26 23.69
CA ARG A 5 -10.27 17.36 23.48
C ARG A 5 -10.87 15.99 23.13
N LYS A 6 -10.84 15.60 21.85
CA LYS A 6 -11.26 14.25 21.42
C LYS A 6 -10.48 13.24 22.28
N GLN A 7 -11.19 12.56 23.17
CA GLN A 7 -10.60 11.56 24.04
C GLN A 7 -10.20 10.38 23.15
N LYS A 8 -8.90 10.07 23.10
CA LYS A 8 -8.41 8.92 22.33
C LYS A 8 -9.11 7.67 22.86
N ALA A 9 -9.66 6.86 21.95
CA ALA A 9 -10.30 5.60 22.31
C ALA A 9 -9.32 4.69 23.08
N SER A 10 -9.84 3.77 23.90
CA SER A 10 -8.99 2.79 24.57
C SER A 10 -8.24 1.93 23.55
N TRP A 11 -7.07 1.41 23.93
CA TRP A 11 -6.26 0.55 23.05
C TRP A 11 -7.04 -0.62 22.44
N PRO A 12 -7.85 -1.38 23.20
CA PRO A 12 -8.66 -2.46 22.62
C PRO A 12 -9.66 -1.95 21.57
N LYS A 13 -10.22 -0.75 21.76
CA LYS A 13 -11.16 -0.16 20.81
C LYS A 13 -10.47 0.30 19.53
N GLN A 14 -9.26 0.87 19.63
CA GLN A 14 -8.46 1.22 18.46
C GLN A 14 -8.08 -0.03 17.65
N LEU A 15 -7.65 -1.10 18.33
CA LEU A 15 -7.35 -2.36 17.67
C LEU A 15 -8.58 -2.94 16.97
N ALA A 16 -9.73 -2.96 17.64
CA ALA A 16 -10.98 -3.41 17.03
C ALA A 16 -11.37 -2.57 15.80
N ASN A 17 -11.25 -1.23 15.87
CA ASN A 17 -11.54 -0.37 14.73
C ASN A 17 -10.60 -0.66 13.54
N PHE A 18 -9.32 -0.89 13.82
CA PHE A 18 -8.32 -1.19 12.81
C PHE A 18 -8.58 -2.54 12.15
N THR A 19 -8.75 -3.61 12.92
CA THR A 19 -8.97 -4.97 12.38
C THR A 19 -10.35 -5.16 11.76
N ASN A 20 -11.33 -4.32 12.12
CA ASN A 20 -12.65 -4.32 11.47
C ASN A 20 -12.67 -3.53 10.15
N SER A 21 -11.59 -2.82 9.83
CA SER A 21 -11.43 -2.21 8.52
C SER A 21 -10.79 -3.19 7.53
N THR A 22 -11.23 -3.18 6.27
CA THR A 22 -10.63 -4.02 5.22
C THR A 22 -9.13 -3.79 5.09
N ALA A 23 -8.70 -2.53 5.13
CA ALA A 23 -7.29 -2.16 4.99
C ALA A 23 -6.44 -2.60 6.19
N GLY A 24 -6.93 -2.43 7.42
CA GLY A 24 -6.23 -2.89 8.62
C GLY A 24 -6.19 -4.41 8.74
N LEU A 25 -7.27 -5.10 8.32
CA LEU A 25 -7.30 -6.55 8.27
C LEU A 25 -6.34 -7.12 7.21
N ASP A 26 -6.31 -6.57 5.98
CA ASP A 26 -5.34 -6.98 4.96
C ASP A 26 -3.90 -6.76 5.43
N LEU A 27 -3.61 -5.62 6.08
CA LEU A 27 -2.27 -5.36 6.62
C LEU A 27 -1.89 -6.33 7.74
N THR A 28 -2.86 -6.69 8.60
CA THR A 28 -2.66 -7.71 9.64
C THR A 28 -2.40 -9.09 9.03
N LEU A 29 -3.16 -9.47 8.01
CA LEU A 29 -2.94 -10.72 7.28
C LEU A 29 -1.60 -10.70 6.55
N ARG A 30 -1.18 -9.57 5.97
CA ARG A 30 0.13 -9.41 5.33
C ARG A 30 1.27 -9.62 6.32
N LEU A 31 1.12 -9.12 7.56
CA LEU A 31 2.05 -9.38 8.65
C LEU A 31 2.15 -10.89 8.95
N LEU A 32 1.01 -11.55 9.18
CA LEU A 32 0.99 -13.00 9.44
C LEU A 32 1.56 -13.81 8.27
N HIS A 33 1.23 -13.43 7.04
CA HIS A 33 1.72 -14.04 5.81
C HIS A 33 3.25 -14.00 5.76
N SER A 34 3.85 -12.86 6.10
CA SER A 34 5.30 -12.71 6.09
C SER A 34 6.00 -13.63 7.10
N LEU A 35 5.39 -13.82 8.28
CA LEU A 35 5.90 -14.72 9.30
C LEU A 35 5.79 -16.18 8.87
N VAL A 36 4.72 -16.56 8.17
CA VAL A 36 4.53 -17.91 7.63
C VAL A 36 5.58 -18.22 6.56
N ILE A 37 5.88 -17.28 5.66
CA ILE A 37 6.93 -17.45 4.65
C ILE A 37 8.30 -17.65 5.33
N ILE A 38 8.66 -16.76 6.26
CA ILE A 38 9.92 -16.90 7.01
C ILE A 38 9.96 -18.22 7.76
N GLY A 39 8.85 -18.60 8.41
CA GLY A 39 8.71 -19.84 9.14
C GLY A 39 8.91 -21.08 8.26
N ALA A 40 8.42 -21.07 7.01
CA ALA A 40 8.65 -22.16 6.06
C ALA A 40 10.14 -22.32 5.74
N GLU A 41 10.84 -21.21 5.52
CA GLU A 41 12.23 -21.20 5.08
C GLU A 41 13.25 -21.53 6.19
N ILE A 42 12.95 -21.19 7.45
CA ILE A 42 13.84 -21.51 8.58
C ILE A 42 13.60 -22.90 9.18
N SER A 43 12.51 -23.56 8.79
CA SER A 43 12.13 -24.86 9.36
C SER A 43 12.90 -26.01 8.68
N THR A 44 13.41 -26.93 9.48
CA THR A 44 14.06 -28.16 8.97
C THR A 44 13.12 -29.36 8.91
N ASP A 45 12.02 -29.30 9.66
CA ASP A 45 11.02 -30.37 9.75
C ASP A 45 10.03 -30.31 8.57
N LYS A 46 9.84 -31.46 7.90
CA LYS A 46 8.98 -31.57 6.72
C LYS A 46 7.52 -31.26 7.01
N GLN A 47 7.02 -31.64 8.19
CA GLN A 47 5.63 -31.40 8.57
C GLN A 47 5.38 -29.90 8.76
N THR A 48 6.30 -29.20 9.42
CA THR A 48 6.23 -27.75 9.65
C THR A 48 6.30 -26.98 8.32
N ILE A 49 7.18 -27.38 7.40
CA ILE A 49 7.27 -26.80 6.05
C ILE A 49 5.95 -26.98 5.29
N ALA A 50 5.36 -28.19 5.31
CA ALA A 50 4.10 -28.46 4.62
C ALA A 50 2.94 -27.63 5.21
N MET A 51 2.88 -27.50 6.53
CA MET A 51 1.88 -26.68 7.21
C MET A 51 2.01 -25.20 6.84
N ASN A 52 3.24 -24.66 6.85
CA ASN A 52 3.48 -23.27 6.48
C ASN A 52 3.22 -23.01 4.99
N SER A 53 3.51 -23.97 4.11
CA SER A 53 3.16 -23.87 2.70
C SER A 53 1.64 -23.83 2.48
N MET A 54 0.88 -24.66 3.20
CA MET A 54 -0.58 -24.59 3.18
C MET A 54 -1.08 -23.24 3.71
N ALA A 55 -0.55 -22.78 4.85
CA ALA A 55 -0.92 -21.49 5.43
C ALA A 55 -0.58 -20.32 4.47
N ASN A 56 0.55 -20.38 3.77
CA ASN A 56 0.95 -19.39 2.76
C ASN A 56 -0.13 -19.26 1.66
N MET A 57 -0.59 -20.39 1.11
CA MET A 57 -1.65 -20.40 0.09
C MET A 57 -2.97 -19.84 0.63
N GLN A 58 -3.39 -20.27 1.81
CA GLN A 58 -4.68 -19.87 2.40
C GLN A 58 -4.70 -18.40 2.81
N ILE A 59 -3.61 -17.89 3.40
CA ILE A 59 -3.51 -16.48 3.79
C ILE A 59 -3.44 -15.59 2.54
N ASN A 60 -2.69 -16.00 1.52
CA ASN A 60 -2.64 -15.25 0.25
C ASN A 60 -4.03 -15.12 -0.37
N LEU A 61 -4.77 -16.23 -0.43
CA LEU A 61 -6.15 -16.25 -0.92
C LEU A 61 -7.07 -15.37 -0.06
N GLY A 62 -6.96 -15.46 1.28
CA GLY A 62 -7.70 -14.60 2.20
C GLY A 62 -7.47 -13.11 1.95
N ARG A 63 -6.23 -12.70 1.71
CA ARG A 63 -5.88 -11.31 1.35
C ARG A 63 -6.45 -10.88 0.00
N ARG A 64 -6.49 -11.79 -0.98
CA ARG A 64 -7.12 -11.53 -2.28
C ARG A 64 -8.63 -11.29 -2.13
N TYR A 65 -9.31 -12.05 -1.28
CA TYR A 65 -10.73 -11.83 -0.97
C TYR A 65 -11.01 -10.44 -0.42
N LEU A 66 -10.19 -9.97 0.53
CA LEU A 66 -10.35 -8.63 1.09
C LEU A 66 -10.17 -7.53 0.04
N ARG A 67 -9.30 -7.76 -0.95
CA ARG A 67 -9.01 -6.81 -2.03
C ARG A 67 -9.88 -6.98 -3.27
N PHE A 68 -10.85 -7.92 -3.27
CA PHE A 68 -11.57 -8.34 -4.47
C PHE A 68 -12.23 -7.18 -5.23
N PHE A 69 -12.81 -6.21 -4.52
CA PHE A 69 -13.44 -5.03 -5.12
C PHE A 69 -12.60 -3.75 -5.04
N CYS A 70 -11.38 -3.79 -4.51
CA CYS A 70 -10.53 -2.60 -4.39
C CYS A 70 -10.13 -2.00 -5.75
N PHE A 71 -10.26 -2.74 -6.85
CA PHE A 71 -10.06 -2.18 -8.19
C PHE A 71 -11.07 -1.06 -8.52
N LEU A 72 -12.26 -1.09 -7.93
CA LEU A 72 -13.27 -0.04 -8.10
C LEU A 72 -12.78 1.28 -7.52
N ASP A 73 -12.17 1.25 -6.34
CA ASP A 73 -11.58 2.43 -5.70
C ASP A 73 -10.42 2.98 -6.54
N CYS A 74 -9.62 2.09 -7.14
CA CYS A 74 -8.51 2.45 -8.03
C CYS A 74 -9.01 3.16 -9.29
N PHE A 75 -9.99 2.58 -9.99
CA PHE A 75 -10.56 3.18 -11.19
C PHE A 75 -11.38 4.44 -10.90
N HIS A 76 -12.06 4.50 -9.76
CA HIS A 76 -12.71 5.73 -9.31
C HIS A 76 -11.67 6.83 -9.08
N SER A 77 -10.55 6.52 -8.42
CA SER A 77 -9.45 7.46 -8.22
C SER A 77 -8.86 7.94 -9.55
N ALA A 78 -8.61 7.02 -10.49
CA ALA A 78 -8.14 7.37 -11.83
C ALA A 78 -9.13 8.28 -12.58
N TYR A 79 -10.43 7.99 -12.49
CA TYR A 79 -11.49 8.81 -13.07
C TYR A 79 -11.55 10.22 -12.45
N GLN A 80 -11.43 10.33 -11.13
CA GLN A 80 -11.41 11.62 -10.44
C GLN A 80 -10.20 12.47 -10.85
N ILE A 81 -9.02 11.87 -10.97
CA ILE A 81 -7.81 12.56 -11.46
C ILE A 81 -8.03 13.04 -12.90
N PHE A 82 -8.53 12.16 -13.77
CA PHE A 82 -8.75 12.48 -15.17
C PHE A 82 -9.75 13.63 -15.37
N THR A 83 -10.85 13.64 -14.62
CA THR A 83 -11.93 14.63 -14.76
C THR A 83 -11.66 15.93 -14.01
N THR A 84 -11.13 15.86 -12.78
CA THR A 84 -10.93 17.02 -11.91
C THR A 84 -9.62 17.73 -12.19
N GLN A 85 -8.59 16.99 -12.60
CA GLN A 85 -7.24 17.53 -12.85
C GLN A 85 -6.91 17.64 -14.35
N GLY A 86 -7.90 17.65 -15.24
CA GLY A 86 -7.67 17.69 -16.70
C GLY A 86 -6.74 18.80 -17.20
N LYS A 87 -6.59 19.91 -16.46
CA LYS A 87 -5.59 20.97 -16.72
C LYS A 87 -4.24 20.78 -15.99
N ALA A 88 -4.23 20.06 -14.86
CA ALA A 88 -3.05 19.79 -14.03
C ALA A 88 -2.38 18.42 -14.33
N LEU A 89 -2.97 17.62 -15.22
CA LEU A 89 -2.39 16.38 -15.77
C LEU A 89 -1.01 16.62 -16.44
N GLY A 90 -0.70 17.87 -16.79
CA GLY A 90 0.63 18.27 -17.28
C GLY A 90 1.73 18.20 -16.22
N THR A 91 1.41 17.97 -14.94
CA THR A 91 2.41 17.73 -13.90
C THR A 91 2.79 16.25 -13.85
N ILE A 92 4.08 15.96 -13.67
CA ILE A 92 4.59 14.59 -13.50
C ILE A 92 3.89 13.90 -12.33
N ALA A 93 3.61 14.63 -11.24
CA ALA A 93 2.93 14.07 -10.07
C ALA A 93 1.51 13.57 -10.40
N ALA A 94 0.69 14.38 -11.07
CA ALA A 94 -0.67 13.99 -11.46
C ALA A 94 -0.67 12.85 -12.48
N LEU A 95 0.28 12.84 -13.43
CA LEU A 95 0.43 11.75 -14.38
C LEU A 95 0.81 10.44 -13.66
N MET A 96 1.77 10.49 -12.74
CA MET A 96 2.17 9.30 -11.98
C MET A 96 1.06 8.80 -11.04
N ASP A 97 0.27 9.70 -10.43
CA ASP A 97 -0.93 9.31 -9.66
C ASP A 97 -1.96 8.57 -10.55
N LEU A 98 -2.17 9.05 -11.78
CA LEU A 98 -3.09 8.40 -12.74
C LEU A 98 -2.58 7.02 -13.15
N VAL A 99 -1.29 6.90 -13.45
CA VAL A 99 -0.64 5.63 -13.82
C VAL A 99 -0.71 4.64 -12.65
N GLU A 100 -0.35 5.08 -11.44
CA GLU A 100 -0.43 4.27 -10.22
C GLU A 100 -1.83 3.70 -10.02
N ALA A 101 -2.87 4.55 -10.04
CA ALA A 101 -4.25 4.14 -9.86
C ALA A 101 -4.74 3.18 -10.97
N THR A 102 -4.40 3.46 -12.22
CA THR A 102 -4.83 2.62 -13.36
C THR A 102 -4.14 1.25 -13.33
N CYS A 103 -2.83 1.22 -13.13
CA CYS A 103 -2.06 -0.02 -13.07
C CYS A 103 -2.47 -0.87 -11.85
N LEU A 104 -2.67 -0.27 -10.68
CA LEU A 104 -3.14 -1.00 -9.51
C LEU A 104 -4.55 -1.58 -9.72
N GLY A 105 -5.45 -0.84 -10.37
CA GLY A 105 -6.77 -1.34 -10.75
C GLY A 105 -6.69 -2.53 -11.71
N LEU A 106 -5.85 -2.44 -12.75
CA LEU A 106 -5.63 -3.55 -13.70
C LEU A 106 -5.02 -4.78 -13.03
N TYR A 107 -4.02 -4.60 -12.17
CA TYR A 107 -3.45 -5.69 -11.37
C TYR A 107 -4.53 -6.42 -10.60
N LEU A 108 -5.38 -5.70 -9.86
CA LEU A 108 -6.44 -6.31 -9.04
C LEU A 108 -7.47 -7.04 -9.90
N VAL A 109 -7.93 -6.47 -11.02
CA VAL A 109 -8.88 -7.13 -11.93
C VAL A 109 -8.31 -8.43 -12.49
N ILE A 110 -7.07 -8.37 -13.00
CA ILE A 110 -6.43 -9.51 -13.65
C ILE A 110 -6.08 -10.58 -12.61
N GLU A 111 -5.56 -10.19 -11.45
CA GLU A 111 -5.35 -11.10 -10.33
C GLU A 111 -6.69 -11.76 -9.98
N ASN A 112 -7.75 -11.02 -9.71
CA ASN A 112 -9.05 -11.58 -9.32
C ASN A 112 -9.67 -12.54 -10.35
N SER A 113 -9.36 -12.38 -11.65
CA SER A 113 -9.81 -13.33 -12.69
C SER A 113 -9.29 -14.76 -12.48
N THR A 114 -8.19 -14.94 -11.74
CA THR A 114 -7.59 -16.25 -11.43
C THR A 114 -8.05 -16.83 -10.09
N MET A 115 -8.96 -16.18 -9.36
CA MET A 115 -9.33 -16.59 -8.00
C MET A 115 -10.01 -17.97 -7.95
N LEU A 116 -10.78 -18.34 -8.98
CA LEU A 116 -11.40 -19.67 -9.06
C LEU A 116 -10.37 -20.80 -9.20
N HIS A 117 -9.20 -20.49 -9.78
CA HIS A 117 -8.09 -21.44 -9.86
C HIS A 117 -7.50 -21.67 -8.46
N ASP A 118 -7.21 -20.60 -7.71
CA ASP A 118 -6.68 -20.70 -6.34
C ASP A 118 -7.63 -21.48 -5.42
N LEU A 119 -8.94 -21.31 -5.62
CA LEU A 119 -9.99 -22.02 -4.87
C LEU A 119 -10.14 -23.50 -5.22
N GLN A 120 -9.39 -24.00 -6.21
CA GLN A 120 -9.52 -25.37 -6.73
C GLN A 120 -10.92 -25.68 -7.30
N ILE A 121 -11.68 -24.66 -7.69
CA ILE A 121 -13.02 -24.82 -8.29
C ILE A 121 -12.89 -24.99 -9.81
N TRP A 122 -12.11 -24.13 -10.46
CA TRP A 122 -11.90 -24.17 -11.90
C TRP A 122 -10.43 -23.92 -12.25
N GLN A 123 -9.72 -25.01 -12.50
CA GLN A 123 -8.31 -24.97 -12.87
C GLN A 123 -8.16 -24.68 -14.36
N VAL A 124 -7.27 -23.75 -14.68
CA VAL A 124 -7.04 -23.22 -16.03
C VAL A 124 -5.55 -23.20 -16.33
N SER A 125 -5.17 -23.53 -17.58
CA SER A 125 -3.78 -23.61 -18.01
C SER A 125 -3.10 -22.24 -18.17
N TRP A 126 -3.88 -21.18 -18.36
CA TRP A 126 -3.42 -19.80 -18.52
C TRP A 126 -3.21 -19.06 -17.20
N TYR A 127 -3.34 -19.75 -16.05
CA TYR A 127 -3.20 -19.17 -14.71
C TYR A 127 -1.89 -18.40 -14.50
N ASN A 128 -0.75 -19.08 -14.71
CA ASN A 128 0.57 -18.49 -14.50
C ASN A 128 0.83 -17.30 -15.44
N PRO A 129 0.61 -17.40 -16.77
CA PRO A 129 0.75 -16.26 -17.67
C PRO A 129 -0.09 -15.04 -17.24
N VAL A 130 -1.35 -15.25 -16.85
CA VAL A 130 -2.24 -14.16 -16.42
C VAL A 130 -1.74 -13.50 -15.13
N LEU A 131 -1.27 -14.28 -14.15
CA LEU A 131 -0.67 -13.72 -12.94
C LEU A 131 0.64 -12.97 -13.22
N VAL A 132 1.44 -13.41 -14.19
CA VAL A 132 2.65 -12.68 -14.61
C VAL A 132 2.28 -11.32 -15.17
N GLU A 133 1.27 -11.22 -16.03
CA GLU A 133 0.80 -9.93 -16.55
C GLU A 133 0.21 -9.05 -15.42
N ALA A 134 -0.55 -9.63 -14.49
CA ALA A 134 -1.05 -8.90 -13.32
C ALA A 134 0.11 -8.28 -12.51
N ASN A 135 1.15 -9.06 -12.22
CA ASN A 135 2.30 -8.60 -11.46
C ASN A 135 3.10 -7.50 -12.18
N LYS A 136 3.14 -7.47 -13.52
CA LYS A 136 3.74 -6.35 -14.26
C LYS A 136 3.00 -5.05 -13.98
N PHE A 137 1.67 -5.06 -13.97
CA PHE A 137 0.89 -3.88 -13.60
C PHE A 137 1.13 -3.47 -12.14
N TRP A 138 1.26 -4.43 -11.23
CA TRP A 138 1.62 -4.12 -9.84
C TRP A 138 2.99 -3.44 -9.75
N PHE A 139 3.99 -3.96 -10.47
CA PHE A 139 5.32 -3.35 -10.57
C PHE A 139 5.24 -1.91 -11.10
N TYR A 140 4.52 -1.67 -12.20
CA TYR A 140 4.39 -0.34 -12.78
C TYR A 140 3.69 0.64 -11.84
N ALA A 141 2.69 0.19 -11.07
CA ALA A 141 2.02 1.02 -10.08
C ALA A 141 2.99 1.48 -8.98
N ILE A 142 3.80 0.56 -8.44
CA ILE A 142 4.82 0.89 -7.43
C ILE A 142 5.89 1.82 -8.03
N ALA A 143 6.36 1.55 -9.25
CA ALA A 143 7.34 2.40 -9.92
C ALA A 143 6.82 3.84 -10.09
N ALA A 144 5.56 4.01 -10.49
CA ALA A 144 4.92 5.32 -10.58
C ALA A 144 4.84 6.02 -9.21
N SER A 145 4.48 5.28 -8.16
CA SER A 145 4.47 5.78 -6.77
C SER A 145 5.85 6.26 -6.31
N ILE A 146 6.91 5.53 -6.63
CA ILE A 146 8.30 5.90 -6.32
C ILE A 146 8.68 7.18 -7.06
N ILE A 147 8.45 7.26 -8.37
CA ILE A 147 8.77 8.44 -9.19
C ILE A 147 8.05 9.67 -8.65
N ARG A 148 6.77 9.54 -8.33
CA ARG A 148 5.96 10.61 -7.73
C ARG A 148 6.52 11.06 -6.39
N THR A 149 6.84 10.11 -5.50
CA THR A 149 7.38 10.41 -4.17
C THR A 149 8.74 11.11 -4.26
N LEU A 150 9.60 10.68 -5.18
CA LEU A 150 10.87 11.33 -5.48
C LEU A 150 10.67 12.74 -6.04
N ALA A 151 9.74 12.93 -6.97
CA ALA A 151 9.41 14.24 -7.51
C ALA A 151 8.92 15.20 -6.40
N LEU A 152 8.08 14.72 -5.48
CA LEU A 152 7.64 15.49 -4.32
C LEU A 152 8.82 15.83 -3.40
N LEU A 153 9.73 14.90 -3.11
CA LEU A 153 10.89 15.16 -2.26
C LEU A 153 11.88 16.16 -2.88
N LEU A 154 12.08 16.12 -4.19
CA LEU A 154 13.04 16.95 -4.91
C LEU A 154 12.51 18.35 -5.25
N PHE A 155 11.21 18.46 -5.56
CA PHE A 155 10.60 19.69 -6.06
C PHE A 155 9.57 20.31 -5.13
N SER A 156 9.33 19.74 -3.94
CA SER A 156 8.49 20.41 -2.94
C SER A 156 9.21 21.68 -2.47
N PRO A 157 8.60 22.87 -2.61
CA PRO A 157 9.19 24.09 -2.08
C PRO A 157 9.29 23.92 -0.57
N SER A 158 10.53 23.79 -0.08
CA SER A 158 10.82 23.74 1.34
C SER A 158 10.03 24.83 2.05
N LYS A 159 9.16 24.46 2.98
CA LYS A 159 8.63 25.41 3.95
C LYS A 159 9.83 25.83 4.80
N THR A 160 10.53 26.88 4.37
CA THR A 160 11.54 27.56 5.16
C THR A 160 10.91 27.85 6.52
N LYS A 161 11.45 27.24 7.57
CA LYS A 161 11.13 27.61 8.95
C LYS A 161 11.54 29.07 9.10
N ALA A 162 10.59 29.99 9.00
CA ALA A 162 10.76 31.35 9.46
C ALA A 162 10.77 31.34 10.99
N THR A 163 11.96 31.18 11.56
CA THR A 163 12.22 31.51 12.96
C THR A 163 12.07 33.02 13.17
N THR A 164 10.96 33.38 13.83
CA THR A 164 10.81 34.45 14.84
C THR A 164 11.38 35.85 14.58
N GLY A 165 10.47 36.83 14.50
CA GLY A 165 10.71 38.19 14.98
C GLY A 165 9.70 39.22 14.47
N GLY A 166 8.75 39.67 15.31
CA GLY A 166 8.03 40.94 15.10
C GLY A 166 6.51 40.90 15.30
N GLN A 167 6.05 41.53 16.39
CA GLN A 167 4.64 41.72 16.78
C GLN A 167 3.83 42.56 15.77
N GLY A 168 2.54 42.24 15.61
CA GLY A 168 1.57 43.13 14.96
C GLY A 168 0.17 42.53 14.82
N LYS A 169 -0.77 42.90 15.69
CA LYS A 169 -2.21 42.59 15.60
C LYS A 169 -2.82 43.05 14.27
N LYS A 170 -3.48 42.16 13.51
CA LYS A 170 -4.77 42.46 12.81
C LYS A 170 -5.43 41.22 12.17
N LYS A 171 -6.71 41.06 12.54
CA LYS A 171 -7.87 40.43 11.86
C LYS A 171 -7.70 39.11 11.08
N ARG A 172 -8.40 38.10 11.59
CA ARG A 172 -8.78 36.82 10.95
C ARG A 172 -9.58 37.08 9.65
N PRO A 173 -9.28 36.34 8.58
CA PRO A 173 -10.32 35.64 7.84
C PRO A 173 -10.21 34.13 8.13
N GLU A 174 -11.34 33.44 8.12
CA GLU A 174 -11.46 32.01 8.33
C GLU A 174 -10.52 31.22 7.42
N ALA A 175 -9.50 30.62 8.04
CA ALA A 175 -8.66 29.64 7.40
C ALA A 175 -9.47 28.35 7.25
N GLN A 176 -9.85 28.06 6.00
CA GLN A 176 -10.05 26.70 5.52
C GLN A 176 -8.89 25.83 6.05
N PRO A 177 -9.13 24.57 6.48
CA PRO A 177 -8.06 23.74 7.00
C PRO A 177 -7.03 23.57 5.89
N ALA A 178 -5.88 24.23 6.07
CA ALA A 178 -4.74 24.10 5.18
C ALA A 178 -4.39 22.62 5.15
N SER A 179 -4.55 21.99 3.98
CA SER A 179 -4.02 20.66 3.72
C SER A 179 -2.50 20.75 3.84
N THR A 180 -1.98 20.55 5.04
CA THR A 180 -0.56 20.34 5.24
C THR A 180 -0.22 19.06 4.51
N GLY A 181 0.42 19.20 3.35
CA GLY A 181 0.94 18.08 2.58
C GLY A 181 1.81 17.16 3.45
N PRO A 182 2.05 15.92 2.98
CA PRO A 182 2.75 14.90 3.75
C PRO A 182 4.13 15.39 4.22
N SER A 183 4.47 15.08 5.47
CA SER A 183 5.81 15.38 6.02
C SER A 183 6.89 14.64 5.22
N ALA A 184 8.08 15.21 5.12
CA ALA A 184 9.25 14.56 4.51
C ALA A 184 9.52 13.16 5.12
N SER A 185 9.28 12.99 6.42
CA SER A 185 9.41 11.69 7.10
C SER A 185 8.38 10.66 6.63
N GLN A 186 7.15 11.09 6.32
CA GLN A 186 6.11 10.22 5.79
C GLN A 186 6.42 9.82 4.34
N LEU A 187 6.91 10.76 3.53
CA LEU A 187 7.35 10.50 2.17
C LEU A 187 8.53 9.52 2.13
N LEU A 188 9.53 9.70 3.01
CA LEU A 188 10.68 8.78 3.08
C LEU A 188 10.28 7.38 3.52
N ARG A 189 9.35 7.26 4.50
CA ARG A 189 8.82 5.97 4.94
C ARG A 189 8.05 5.27 3.83
N LYS A 190 7.18 6.00 3.12
CA LYS A 190 6.47 5.49 1.94
C LYS A 190 7.44 5.03 0.86
N LEU A 191 8.43 5.86 0.51
CA LEU A 191 9.46 5.52 -0.47
C LEU A 191 10.19 4.23 -0.09
N SER A 192 10.59 4.10 1.18
CA SER A 192 11.28 2.90 1.67
C SER A 192 10.39 1.66 1.56
N ALA A 193 9.11 1.77 1.94
CA ALA A 193 8.16 0.67 1.80
C ALA A 193 7.93 0.29 0.33
N ASP A 194 7.73 1.27 -0.55
CA ASP A 194 7.51 1.05 -1.98
C ASP A 194 8.74 0.40 -2.66
N VAL A 195 9.97 0.82 -2.31
CA VAL A 195 11.20 0.22 -2.85
C VAL A 195 11.35 -1.24 -2.43
N ILE A 196 11.06 -1.56 -1.17
CA ILE A 196 11.07 -2.95 -0.68
C ILE A 196 9.98 -3.75 -1.39
N ASP A 197 8.78 -3.16 -1.53
CA ASP A 197 7.63 -3.81 -2.15
C ASP A 197 7.81 -4.07 -3.65
N LEU A 198 8.62 -3.26 -4.34
CA LEU A 198 8.93 -3.45 -5.76
C LEU A 198 9.61 -4.81 -6.04
N ALA A 199 10.35 -5.36 -5.07
CA ALA A 199 11.02 -6.65 -5.19
C ALA A 199 10.03 -7.82 -5.30
N LEU A 200 8.82 -7.70 -4.73
CA LEU A 200 7.82 -8.77 -4.73
C LEU A 200 7.31 -9.10 -6.16
N PRO A 201 6.72 -8.15 -6.91
CA PRO A 201 6.33 -8.42 -8.28
C PRO A 201 7.53 -8.67 -9.18
N ALA A 202 8.68 -8.00 -8.97
CA ALA A 202 9.88 -8.23 -9.76
C ALA A 202 10.40 -9.67 -9.65
N SER A 203 10.37 -10.24 -8.44
CA SER A 203 10.73 -11.64 -8.20
C SER A 203 9.70 -12.59 -8.81
N PHE A 204 8.40 -12.30 -8.65
CA PHE A 204 7.33 -13.13 -9.22
C PHE A 204 7.40 -13.23 -10.75
N ILE A 205 7.69 -12.11 -11.43
CA ILE A 205 7.83 -12.07 -12.90
C ILE A 205 9.14 -12.72 -13.38
N GLY A 206 10.09 -12.95 -12.47
CA GLY A 206 11.41 -13.51 -12.79
C GLY A 206 12.41 -12.48 -13.31
N TRP A 207 12.18 -11.18 -13.08
CA TRP A 207 13.14 -10.12 -13.44
C TRP A 207 14.33 -10.06 -12.49
N VAL A 208 14.14 -10.46 -11.23
CA VAL A 208 15.19 -10.52 -10.22
C VAL A 208 15.08 -11.85 -9.48
N ALA A 209 16.21 -12.53 -9.25
CA ALA A 209 16.26 -13.73 -8.44
C ALA A 209 16.36 -13.36 -6.96
N VAL A 210 15.24 -13.40 -6.24
CA VAL A 210 15.16 -13.15 -4.79
C VAL A 210 14.66 -14.42 -4.11
N SER A 211 15.30 -14.83 -3.01
CA SER A 211 14.86 -16.01 -2.25
C SER A 211 13.54 -15.74 -1.53
N ASP A 212 12.73 -16.79 -1.31
CA ASP A 212 11.47 -16.70 -0.56
C ASP A 212 11.68 -16.14 0.86
N LEU A 213 12.81 -16.46 1.49
CA LEU A 213 13.20 -15.89 2.78
C LEU A 213 13.34 -14.37 2.71
N THR A 214 14.03 -13.87 1.68
CA THR A 214 14.20 -12.43 1.46
C THR A 214 12.86 -11.75 1.15
N ILE A 215 11.96 -12.40 0.40
CA ILE A 215 10.60 -11.92 0.15
C ILE A 215 9.81 -11.83 1.47
N GLY A 216 9.90 -12.85 2.32
CA GLY A 216 9.30 -12.86 3.65
C GLY A 216 9.76 -11.69 4.51
N TYR A 217 11.07 -11.45 4.59
CA TYR A 217 11.62 -10.29 5.32
C TYR A 217 11.23 -8.95 4.70
N GLY A 218 11.27 -8.83 3.37
CA GLY A 218 10.86 -7.62 2.67
C GLY A 218 9.41 -7.27 2.98
N MET A 219 8.52 -8.25 2.87
CA MET A 219 7.10 -8.10 3.17
C MET A 219 6.86 -7.75 4.65
N LEU A 220 7.62 -8.32 5.58
CA LEU A 220 7.56 -8.00 7.00
C LEU A 220 7.96 -6.54 7.26
N VAL A 221 9.13 -6.13 6.75
CA VAL A 221 9.68 -4.78 6.97
C VAL A 221 8.77 -3.72 6.35
N SER A 222 8.32 -3.89 5.11
CA SER A 222 7.43 -2.92 4.46
C SER A 222 6.08 -2.82 5.17
N THR A 223 5.54 -3.93 5.69
CA THR A 223 4.32 -3.94 6.50
C THR A 223 4.48 -3.12 7.78
N ILE A 224 5.60 -3.27 8.49
CA ILE A 224 5.91 -2.48 9.69
C ILE A 224 6.05 -0.99 9.36
N LEU A 225 6.65 -0.65 8.21
CA LEU A 225 6.79 0.74 7.77
C LEU A 225 5.42 1.37 7.44
N VAL A 226 4.50 0.63 6.83
CA VAL A 226 3.16 1.15 6.48
C VAL A 226 2.22 1.22 7.69
N TRP A 227 2.46 0.40 8.72
CA TRP A 227 1.56 0.26 9.87
C TRP A 227 1.15 1.58 10.55
N PRO A 228 2.05 2.52 10.89
CA PRO A 228 1.67 3.73 11.60
C PRO A 228 0.75 4.65 10.78
N ASP A 229 0.97 4.74 9.46
CA ASP A 229 0.15 5.56 8.57
C ASP A 229 -1.25 4.97 8.40
N MET A 230 -1.36 3.63 8.37
CA MET A 230 -2.66 2.98 8.32
C MET A 230 -3.38 3.07 9.66
N TRP A 231 -2.67 2.82 10.77
CA TRP A 231 -3.22 2.87 12.11
C TRP A 231 -3.82 4.23 12.44
N ALA A 232 -3.13 5.32 12.05
CA ALA A 232 -3.59 6.69 12.27
C ALA A 232 -4.95 7.01 11.60
N LYS A 233 -5.36 6.27 10.56
CA LYS A 233 -6.67 6.46 9.91
C LYS A 233 -7.85 5.93 10.73
N TYR A 234 -7.58 5.08 11.73
CA TYR A 234 -8.61 4.35 12.49
C TYR A 234 -8.57 4.62 14.02
N GLN A 235 -7.77 5.61 14.46
CA GLN A 235 -7.75 6.12 15.84
C GLN A 235 -8.83 7.17 16.10
#